data_AF-A0A061RFJ1-F1
#
_entry.id   AF-A0A061RFJ1-F1
#
_cell.length_a   1.000
_cell.length_b   1.000
_cell.length_c   1.000
_cell.angle_alpha   90.00
_cell.angle_beta   90.00
_cell.angle_gamma   90.00
#
_symmetry.space_group_name_H-M   'P 1'
#
loop_
_entity.id
_entity.type
_entity.pdbx_description
1 polymer ?
#
loop_
_entity_poly.entity_id
_entity_poly.type
_entity_poly.pdbx_seq_one_letter_code
_entity_poly.pdbx_strand_id
1 'polypeptide(L)'
;MPDYRLDQEKCEDFLLNFEPKGTYSTSPKYADQLQQIANRTSRVLEIDLNDVLAYQNDDELVSLILGNTKRYVDVFSSAADAVMPLPTITVRSSDVFDVISEQREEAHRDLEGEGRKVG
;
A
#
# COMPACT_ATOMS: atom_id res chain seq x y z
N MET A 1 22.44 0.45 15.86
CA MET A 1 21.53 -0.38 15.05
C MET A 1 22.38 -1.09 14.02
N PRO A 2 22.16 -2.39 13.75
CA PRO A 2 22.81 -3.04 12.61
C PRO A 2 22.43 -2.29 11.33
N ASP A 3 23.40 -2.12 10.43
CA ASP A 3 23.19 -1.48 9.14
C ASP A 3 22.59 -2.53 8.20
N TYR A 4 21.31 -2.35 7.84
CA TYR A 4 20.57 -3.26 6.96
C TYR A 4 20.44 -2.70 5.54
N ARG A 5 21.29 -1.73 5.16
CA ARG A 5 21.24 -1.15 3.81
C ARG A 5 21.29 -2.20 2.70
N LEU A 6 22.15 -3.22 2.86
CA LEU A 6 22.29 -4.26 1.85
C LEU A 6 21.00 -5.06 1.69
N ASP A 7 20.38 -5.43 2.80
CA ASP A 7 19.10 -6.15 2.80
C ASP A 7 17.98 -5.29 2.23
N GLN A 8 17.99 -3.99 2.52
CA GLN A 8 17.05 -3.04 1.93
C GLN A 8 17.21 -2.97 0.41
N GLU A 9 18.43 -2.79 -0.10
CA GLU A 9 18.73 -2.76 -1.55
C GLU A 9 18.27 -4.06 -2.24
N LYS A 10 18.47 -5.23 -1.58
CA LYS A 10 17.95 -6.52 -2.06
C LYS A 10 16.41 -6.56 -2.09
N CYS A 11 15.76 -6.03 -1.05
CA CYS A 11 14.30 -5.97 -1.00
C CYS A 11 13.73 -5.05 -2.07
N GLU A 12 14.37 -3.90 -2.33
CA GLU A 12 14.00 -2.96 -3.39
C GLU A 12 14.06 -3.64 -4.78
N ASP A 13 15.17 -4.34 -5.06
CA ASP A 13 15.37 -5.09 -6.29
C ASP A 13 14.30 -6.19 -6.47
N PHE A 14 14.03 -6.96 -5.41
CA PHE A 14 12.98 -7.98 -5.40
C PHE A 14 11.59 -7.41 -5.71
N LEU A 15 11.21 -6.30 -5.05
CA LEU A 15 9.89 -5.68 -5.23
C LEU A 15 9.69 -5.17 -6.67
N LEU A 16 10.75 -4.72 -7.33
CA LEU A 16 10.68 -4.19 -8.68
C LEU A 16 10.81 -5.24 -9.77
N ASN A 17 11.57 -6.32 -9.55
CA ASN A 17 12.01 -7.21 -10.63
C ASN A 17 11.52 -8.66 -10.52
N PHE A 18 10.79 -9.02 -9.46
CA PHE A 18 10.30 -10.40 -9.33
C PHE A 18 9.20 -10.74 -10.34
N GLU A 19 9.51 -11.73 -11.18
CA GLU A 19 8.58 -12.34 -12.11
C GLU A 19 8.32 -13.82 -11.73
N PRO A 20 7.08 -14.18 -11.38
CA PRO A 20 6.76 -15.56 -11.04
C PRO A 20 6.88 -16.47 -12.27
N LYS A 21 7.57 -17.60 -12.11
CA LYS A 21 7.74 -18.59 -13.18
C LYS A 21 6.39 -19.12 -13.64
N GLY A 22 6.18 -19.17 -14.96
CA GLY A 22 4.97 -19.74 -15.55
C GLY A 22 3.78 -18.79 -15.67
N THR A 23 3.97 -17.50 -15.37
CA THR A 23 2.96 -16.46 -15.62
C THR A 23 3.39 -15.56 -16.78
N TYR A 24 2.50 -15.28 -17.72
CA TYR A 24 2.73 -14.32 -18.81
C TYR A 24 2.28 -12.91 -18.39
N SER A 25 2.80 -12.43 -17.25
CA SER A 25 2.54 -11.05 -16.83
C SER A 25 3.42 -10.09 -17.62
N THR A 26 2.88 -8.94 -17.99
CA THR A 26 3.65 -7.85 -18.60
C THR A 26 4.41 -7.00 -17.58
N SER A 27 4.14 -7.25 -16.30
CA SER A 27 4.62 -6.47 -15.17
C SER A 27 5.03 -7.38 -14.01
N PRO A 28 6.07 -7.00 -13.24
CA PRO A 28 6.50 -7.71 -12.06
C PRO A 28 5.41 -7.76 -10.99
N LYS A 29 5.25 -8.92 -10.32
CA LYS A 29 4.12 -9.19 -9.41
C LYS A 29 3.99 -8.15 -8.31
N TYR A 30 5.11 -7.78 -7.68
CA TYR A 30 5.11 -6.86 -6.55
C TYR A 30 5.06 -5.39 -6.99
N ALA A 31 5.62 -5.06 -8.16
CA ALA A 31 5.45 -3.74 -8.77
C ALA A 31 3.97 -3.43 -9.02
N ASP A 32 3.20 -4.44 -9.47
CA ASP A 32 1.74 -4.29 -9.64
C ASP A 32 1.01 -4.07 -8.32
N GLN A 33 1.38 -4.79 -7.25
CA GLN A 33 0.81 -4.54 -5.92
C GLN A 33 1.14 -3.13 -5.41
N LEU A 34 2.39 -2.68 -5.58
CA LEU A 34 2.79 -1.32 -5.22
C LEU A 34 2.00 -0.27 -6.01
N GLN A 35 1.73 -0.51 -7.29
CA GLN A 35 0.91 0.39 -8.10
C GLN A 35 -0.53 0.45 -7.60
N GLN A 36 -1.12 -0.68 -7.19
CA GLN A 36 -2.46 -0.72 -6.57
C GLN A 36 -2.50 0.06 -5.25
N ILE A 37 -1.44 -0.04 -4.44
CA ILE A 37 -1.31 0.72 -3.19
C ILE A 37 -1.16 2.22 -3.47
N ALA A 38 -0.30 2.61 -4.42
CA ALA A 38 -0.16 3.99 -4.85
C ALA A 38 -1.47 4.57 -5.37
N ASN A 39 -2.27 3.75 -6.07
CA ASN A 39 -3.61 4.10 -6.55
C ASN A 39 -4.68 4.08 -5.44
N ARG A 40 -4.32 3.71 -4.20
CA ARG A 40 -5.22 3.57 -3.04
C ARG A 40 -6.33 2.53 -3.24
N THR A 41 -6.17 1.60 -4.17
CA THR A 41 -7.11 0.49 -4.39
C THR A 41 -6.79 -0.72 -3.51
N SER A 42 -5.54 -0.84 -3.05
CA SER A 42 -5.12 -1.77 -2.00
C SER A 42 -4.45 -1.01 -0.85
N ARG A 43 -4.44 -1.62 0.33
CA ARG A 43 -3.71 -1.14 1.53
C ARG A 43 -2.71 -2.17 2.05
N VAL A 44 -2.62 -3.32 1.40
CA VAL A 44 -1.83 -4.47 1.85
C VAL A 44 -0.87 -4.84 0.74
N LEU A 45 0.41 -4.91 1.08
CA LEU A 45 1.47 -5.53 0.29
C LEU A 45 1.70 -6.93 0.88
N GLU A 46 1.32 -7.97 0.15
CA GLU A 46 1.45 -9.36 0.59
C GLU A 46 2.66 -10.00 -0.09
N ILE A 47 3.67 -10.36 0.70
CA ILE A 47 4.94 -10.93 0.23
C ILE A 47 4.99 -12.42 0.57
N ASP A 48 5.15 -13.25 -0.47
CA ASP A 48 5.31 -14.70 -0.32
C ASP A 48 6.80 -15.05 -0.13
N LEU A 49 7.13 -15.78 0.93
CA LEU A 49 8.51 -16.22 1.17
C LEU A 49 9.02 -17.18 0.10
N ASN A 50 8.13 -17.93 -0.57
CA ASN A 50 8.53 -18.78 -1.70
C ASN A 50 8.99 -17.94 -2.89
N ASP A 51 8.41 -16.75 -3.08
CA ASP A 51 8.83 -15.83 -4.13
C ASP A 51 10.19 -15.22 -3.79
N VAL A 52 10.41 -14.83 -2.53
CA VAL A 52 11.71 -14.36 -2.04
C VAL A 52 12.77 -15.45 -2.25
N LEU A 53 12.45 -16.70 -1.91
CA LEU A 53 13.34 -17.84 -2.14
C LEU A 53 13.61 -18.08 -3.63
N ALA A 54 12.57 -17.99 -4.48
CA ALA A 54 12.68 -18.21 -5.91
C ALA A 54 13.47 -17.08 -6.61
N TYR A 55 13.52 -15.90 -6.02
CA TYR A 55 14.29 -14.77 -6.52
C TYR A 55 15.77 -14.92 -6.14
N GLN A 56 16.62 -15.12 -7.16
CA GLN A 56 18.07 -15.26 -7.02
C GLN A 56 18.57 -16.42 -6.13
N ASN A 57 17.69 -17.30 -5.61
CA ASN A 57 18.00 -18.33 -4.60
C ASN A 57 18.57 -17.73 -3.31
N ASP A 58 17.99 -16.64 -2.82
CA ASP A 58 18.46 -15.97 -1.59
C ASP A 58 17.95 -16.70 -0.32
N ASP A 59 18.42 -17.93 -0.11
CA ASP A 59 18.17 -18.73 1.10
C ASP A 59 18.59 -17.99 2.38
N GLU A 60 19.61 -17.11 2.27
CA GLU A 60 20.11 -16.30 3.37
C GLU A 60 19.08 -15.25 3.79
N LEU A 61 18.53 -14.49 2.84
CA LEU A 61 17.49 -13.50 3.13
C LEU A 61 16.25 -14.14 3.75
N VAL A 62 15.80 -15.29 3.24
CA VAL A 62 14.68 -16.04 3.83
C VAL A 62 15.00 -16.47 5.27
N SER A 63 16.20 -16.99 5.51
CA SER A 63 16.64 -17.40 6.85
C SER A 63 16.68 -16.22 7.82
N LEU A 64 17.11 -15.05 7.36
CA LEU A 64 17.15 -13.82 8.15
C LEU A 64 15.75 -13.30 8.47
N ILE A 65 14.82 -13.33 7.50
CA ILE A 65 13.41 -12.98 7.68
C ILE A 65 12.76 -13.89 8.73
N LEU A 66 13.01 -15.20 8.65
CA LEU A 66 12.51 -16.17 9.63
C LEU A 66 13.14 -15.96 11.01
N GLY A 67 14.41 -15.54 11.07
CA GLY A 67 15.12 -15.25 12.31
C GLY A 67 14.62 -13.99 13.03
N ASN A 68 14.14 -12.98 12.31
CA ASN A 68 13.60 -11.76 12.92
C ASN A 68 12.55 -11.08 12.03
N THR A 69 11.36 -11.68 11.95
CA THR A 69 10.28 -11.21 11.06
C THR A 69 9.89 -9.76 11.33
N LYS A 70 9.80 -9.35 12.61
CA LYS A 70 9.43 -7.97 12.96
C LYS A 70 10.39 -6.96 12.35
N ARG A 71 11.70 -7.23 12.38
CA ARG A 71 12.70 -6.35 11.80
C ARG A 71 12.61 -6.32 10.28
N TYR A 72 12.42 -7.47 9.64
CA TYR A 72 12.31 -7.53 8.19
C TYR A 72 11.02 -6.90 7.66
N VAL A 73 9.95 -6.85 8.45
CA VAL A 73 8.78 -6.01 8.13
C VAL A 73 9.17 -4.54 8.02
N ASP A 74 9.98 -4.01 8.95
CA ASP A 74 10.45 -2.62 8.89
C ASP A 74 11.37 -2.38 7.66
N VAL A 75 12.22 -3.36 7.34
CA VAL A 75 13.13 -3.29 6.17
C VAL A 75 12.32 -3.30 4.86
N PHE A 76 11.37 -4.23 4.71
CA PHE A 76 10.50 -4.28 3.54
C PHE A 76 9.60 -3.05 3.43
N SER A 77 9.14 -2.50 4.54
CA SER A 77 8.36 -1.26 4.53
C SER A 77 9.20 -0.09 4.02
N SER A 78 10.44 0.03 4.50
CA SER A 78 11.37 1.07 4.05
C SER A 78 11.74 0.92 2.56
N ALA A 79 11.97 -0.32 2.11
CA ALA A 79 12.19 -0.62 0.70
C ALA A 79 10.96 -0.27 -0.16
N ALA A 80 9.76 -0.67 0.26
CA ALA A 80 8.52 -0.37 -0.45
C ALA A 80 8.26 1.14 -0.58
N ASP A 81 8.53 1.92 0.47
CA ASP A 81 8.43 3.38 0.43
C ASP A 81 9.45 3.99 -0.55
N ALA A 82 10.67 3.44 -0.62
CA ALA A 82 11.71 3.91 -1.53
C ALA A 82 11.37 3.64 -3.01
N VAL A 83 10.74 2.51 -3.31
CA VAL A 83 10.38 2.11 -4.68
C VAL A 83 8.93 2.39 -5.06
N MET A 84 8.18 3.10 -4.21
CA MET A 84 6.76 3.35 -4.45
C MET A 84 6.55 4.17 -5.75
N PRO A 85 5.76 3.66 -6.72
CA PRO A 85 5.53 4.38 -7.96
C PRO A 85 4.59 5.56 -7.75
N LEU A 86 4.58 6.48 -8.72
CA LEU A 86 3.55 7.51 -8.77
C LEU A 86 2.17 6.87 -9.05
N PRO A 87 1.08 7.43 -8.48
CA PRO A 87 -0.27 6.97 -8.80
C PRO A 87 -0.54 7.10 -10.31
N THR A 88 -1.00 6.02 -10.96
CA THR A 88 -1.36 6.01 -12.38
C THR A 88 -2.80 6.49 -12.63
N ILE A 89 -3.61 6.59 -11.58
CA ILE A 89 -4.94 7.18 -11.63
C ILE A 89 -4.98 8.51 -10.88
N THR A 90 -5.73 9.46 -11.43
CA THR A 90 -6.05 10.68 -10.70
C THR A 90 -7.09 10.31 -9.64
N VAL A 91 -6.65 10.05 -8.40
CA VAL A 91 -7.57 9.76 -7.29
C VAL A 91 -8.38 11.03 -7.00
N ARG A 92 -9.51 11.20 -7.68
CA ARG A 92 -10.54 12.16 -7.29
C ARG A 92 -11.10 11.64 -5.97
N SER A 93 -10.75 12.31 -4.89
CA SER A 93 -11.18 12.01 -3.53
C SER A 93 -12.60 12.56 -3.33
N SER A 94 -13.57 12.01 -4.06
CA SER A 94 -14.96 12.50 -4.05
C SER A 94 -15.84 11.84 -2.99
N ASP A 95 -15.63 10.58 -2.61
CA ASP A 95 -16.74 9.82 -1.98
C ASP A 95 -16.87 9.92 -0.45
N VAL A 96 -15.94 10.54 0.29
CA VAL A 96 -16.01 10.56 1.77
C VAL A 96 -16.25 11.97 2.35
N PHE A 97 -15.90 13.03 1.62
CA PHE A 97 -16.07 14.40 2.12
C PHE A 97 -17.42 15.04 1.74
N ASP A 98 -18.10 14.55 0.69
CA ASP A 98 -19.39 15.12 0.27
C ASP A 98 -20.56 14.66 1.16
N VAL A 99 -20.49 13.46 1.74
CA VAL A 99 -21.57 12.91 2.60
C VAL A 99 -21.66 13.63 3.96
N ILE A 100 -20.55 14.17 4.49
CA ILE A 100 -20.53 14.86 5.80
C ILE A 100 -21.03 16.31 5.67
N SER A 101 -20.90 16.92 4.50
CA SER A 101 -21.38 18.28 4.26
C SER A 101 -22.91 18.32 4.10
N GLU A 102 -23.48 17.30 3.46
CA GLU A 102 -24.92 17.20 3.20
C GLU A 102 -25.74 16.95 4.48
N GLN A 103 -25.19 16.22 5.46
CA GLN A 103 -25.86 15.99 6.75
C GLN A 103 -25.92 17.23 7.67
N ARG A 104 -25.01 18.21 7.51
CA ARG A 104 -25.07 19.45 8.31
C ARG A 104 -26.09 20.46 7.76
N GLU A 105 -26.34 20.46 6.46
CA GLU A 105 -27.31 21.36 5.85
C GLU A 105 -28.77 20.96 6.13
N GLU A 106 -29.06 19.66 6.23
CA GLU A 106 -30.41 19.20 6.64
C GLU A 106 -30.70 19.53 8.11
N ALA A 107 -29.75 19.31 9.01
CA ALA A 107 -29.93 19.67 10.42
C ALA A 107 -30.08 21.19 10.65
N HIS A 108 -29.51 22.03 9.79
CA HIS A 108 -29.67 23.49 9.88
C HIS A 108 -31.00 23.97 9.28
N ARG A 109 -31.58 23.26 8.29
CA ARG A 109 -32.89 23.60 7.71
C ARG A 109 -34.05 23.28 8.66
N ASP A 110 -33.97 22.20 9.42
CA ASP A 110 -35.08 21.78 10.30
C ASP A 110 -35.21 22.67 11.55
N LEU A 111 -34.12 23.32 11.99
CA LEU A 111 -34.13 24.22 13.16
C LEU A 111 -34.63 25.64 12.85
N GLU A 112 -34.61 26.08 11.59
CA GLU A 112 -35.06 27.43 11.19
C GLU A 112 -36.55 27.48 10.79
N GLY A 113 -37.22 26.32 10.62
CA GLY A 113 -38.63 26.22 10.25
C GLY A 113 -39.64 26.31 11.41
N GLU A 114 -39.21 26.11 12.66
CA GLU A 114 -40.12 25.96 13.81
C GLU A 114 -40.30 27.23 14.66
N GLY A 115 -39.77 28.37 14.18
CA GLY A 115 -39.75 29.64 14.92
C GLY A 115 -40.86 30.67 14.59
N ARG A 116 -41.81 30.37 13.69
CA ARG A 116 -42.85 31.36 13.31
C ARG A 116 -44.27 30.82 13.28
N LYS A 117 -44.81 30.56 14.48
CA LYS A 117 -46.25 30.72 14.74
C LYS A 117 -46.46 31.55 16.00
N VAL A 118 -46.74 32.85 15.83
CA VAL A 118 -47.63 33.64 16.69
C VAL A 118 -48.13 34.85 15.90
N GLY A 119 -49.45 34.99 15.76
CA GLY A 119 -50.14 36.08 15.07
C GLY A 119 -51.33 35.57 14.28
#